data_AF-A0A857J177-F1
#
_entry.id   AF-A0A857J177-F1
#
_cell.length_a   1.000
_cell.length_b   1.000
_cell.length_c   1.000
_cell.angle_alpha   90.00
_cell.angle_beta   90.00
_cell.angle_gamma   90.00
#
_symmetry.space_group_name_H-M   'P 1'
#
loop_
_entity.id
_entity.type
_entity.pdbx_description
1 polymer ?
#
loop_
_entity_poly.entity_id
_entity_poly.type
_entity_poly.pdbx_seq_one_letter_code
_entity_poly.pdbx_strand_id
1 'polypeptide(L)'
;MSRRHVFYICGFDPNSPGRYHRLFSEGARQQAAMSGAAIEVGARQRVDAETVAWAVRYEQHGHVTDTRYVLPRWDAIVREHWLRGFWPQLFDLLGTSWLYLRTGALWTMLGQTWLGFITVFAPFFLVMTLLPGAAALLWAVGALAHAGLKGHPLGIPAALAAGGLVAAGWWAYWARRHWYTRWILRGYGFVARVCTVGVTALDERLDGMAAALVRQAQAREDDEILVIGHSLGTALAVSVMARAIRQDPALMRHGPAIGLLTLGHCTPMLSNLPSARRFRDELRTLAEAADLCWVDFSDPIDAYSFGGVDPVAAAGLRAARPGHPQVRSPHFLSLYRPGPQQRQRMNQHELHQQYLCASRPGDAYDFFAMAAGPSRLAQRFGVLAAAA
;
A
#
# COMPACT_ATOMS: atom_id res chain seq x y z
N MET A 1 -18.93 -5.07 26.95
CA MET A 1 -17.75 -5.72 26.35
C MET A 1 -18.09 -5.98 24.90
N SER A 2 -17.28 -5.52 23.95
CA SER A 2 -17.53 -5.71 22.52
C SER A 2 -16.53 -6.68 21.92
N ARG A 3 -16.94 -7.40 20.87
CA ARG A 3 -16.10 -8.35 20.13
C ARG A 3 -15.86 -7.87 18.71
N ARG A 4 -14.60 -7.80 18.29
CA ARG A 4 -14.23 -7.43 16.92
C ARG A 4 -13.37 -8.49 16.28
N HIS A 5 -13.61 -8.76 15.00
CA HIS A 5 -12.72 -9.54 14.17
C HIS A 5 -12.06 -8.64 13.14
N VAL A 6 -10.73 -8.66 13.06
CA VAL A 6 -9.99 -7.86 12.07
C VAL A 6 -9.33 -8.76 11.05
N PHE A 7 -9.58 -8.52 9.77
CA PHE A 7 -8.81 -9.08 8.66
C PHE A 7 -7.85 -8.01 8.14
N TYR A 8 -6.59 -8.05 8.57
CA TYR A 8 -5.56 -7.14 8.08
C TYR A 8 -4.81 -7.73 6.90
N ILE A 9 -4.91 -7.07 5.75
CA ILE A 9 -4.28 -7.46 4.49
C ILE A 9 -3.14 -6.48 4.22
N CYS A 10 -1.91 -6.99 4.34
CA CYS A 10 -0.70 -6.21 4.11
C CYS A 10 -0.44 -5.96 2.61
N GLY A 11 0.41 -4.97 2.32
CA GLY A 11 0.92 -4.69 0.97
C GLY A 11 1.91 -5.71 0.44
N PHE A 12 2.51 -5.42 -0.73
CA PHE A 12 3.47 -6.29 -1.41
C PHE A 12 4.81 -6.36 -0.64
N ASP A 13 4.82 -7.16 0.42
CA ASP A 13 5.91 -7.22 1.39
C ASP A 13 6.33 -8.68 1.64
N PRO A 14 7.62 -9.05 1.43
CA PRO A 14 8.11 -10.42 1.61
C PRO A 14 8.31 -10.78 3.09
N ASN A 15 8.12 -9.82 4.01
CA ASN A 15 8.36 -10.00 5.42
C ASN A 15 7.45 -11.04 6.06
N SER A 16 7.97 -11.69 7.11
CA SER A 16 7.21 -12.69 7.84
C SER A 16 6.10 -12.06 8.69
N PRO A 17 5.03 -12.81 9.00
CA PRO A 17 4.03 -12.40 9.99
C PRO A 17 4.57 -11.94 11.34
N GLY A 18 5.76 -12.41 11.73
CA GLY A 18 6.41 -11.99 12.97
C GLY A 18 6.81 -10.52 12.98
N ARG A 19 7.11 -9.94 11.81
CA ARG A 19 7.36 -8.50 11.70
C ARG A 19 6.10 -7.69 11.96
N TYR A 20 4.96 -8.10 11.41
CA TYR A 20 3.68 -7.41 11.60
C TYR A 20 3.17 -7.50 13.04
N HIS A 21 3.31 -8.67 13.67
CA HIS A 21 3.00 -8.82 15.09
C HIS A 21 3.86 -7.88 15.95
N ARG A 22 5.19 -7.83 15.74
CA ARG A 22 6.07 -6.89 16.45
C ARG A 22 5.70 -5.43 16.21
N LEU A 23 5.47 -5.05 14.95
CA LEU A 23 5.06 -3.69 14.59
C LEU A 23 3.77 -3.30 15.32
N PHE A 24 2.78 -4.18 15.35
CA PHE A 24 1.53 -3.94 16.05
C PHE A 24 1.74 -3.88 17.57
N SER A 25 2.50 -4.81 18.17
CA SER A 25 2.76 -4.82 19.62
C SER A 25 3.54 -3.58 20.08
N GLU A 26 4.58 -3.19 19.35
CA GLU A 26 5.39 -2.01 19.67
C GLU A 26 4.57 -0.72 19.51
N GLY A 27 3.81 -0.60 18.42
CA GLY A 27 2.92 0.53 18.18
C GLY A 27 1.78 0.61 19.20
N ALA A 28 1.17 -0.51 19.58
CA ALA A 28 0.13 -0.56 20.61
C ALA A 28 0.65 -0.07 21.96
N ARG A 29 1.86 -0.49 22.33
CA ARG A 29 2.53 -0.01 23.55
C ARG A 29 2.79 1.50 23.50
N GLN A 30 3.23 2.02 22.35
CA GLN A 30 3.41 3.46 22.16
C GLN A 30 2.07 4.21 22.24
N GLN A 31 1.01 3.69 21.61
CA GLN A 31 -0.32 4.31 21.64
C GLN A 31 -0.90 4.31 23.05
N ALA A 32 -0.76 3.21 23.81
CA ALA A 32 -1.22 3.12 25.19
C ALA A 32 -0.55 4.20 26.07
N ALA A 33 0.76 4.40 25.92
CA ALA A 33 1.51 5.41 26.64
C ALA A 33 1.07 6.85 26.30
N MET A 34 0.58 7.10 25.08
CA MET A 34 0.14 8.43 24.65
C MET A 34 -1.34 8.72 24.97
N SER A 35 -2.22 7.75 24.73
CA SER A 35 -3.68 7.93 24.77
C SER A 35 -4.31 7.68 26.14
N GLY A 36 -3.58 7.01 27.05
CA GLY A 36 -4.12 6.56 28.33
C GLY A 36 -5.05 5.35 28.23
N ALA A 37 -5.24 4.78 27.03
CA ALA A 37 -5.92 3.49 26.86
C ALA A 37 -5.01 2.32 27.27
N ALA A 38 -5.57 1.28 27.86
CA ALA A 38 -4.85 0.03 28.09
C ALA A 38 -5.00 -0.87 26.85
N ILE A 39 -3.88 -1.22 26.23
CA ILE A 39 -3.85 -2.06 25.01
C ILE A 39 -2.94 -3.25 25.26
N GLU A 40 -3.52 -4.42 25.43
CA GLU A 40 -2.80 -5.68 25.64
C GLU A 40 -2.78 -6.48 24.34
N VAL A 41 -1.59 -6.87 23.89
CA VAL A 41 -1.39 -7.65 22.67
C VAL A 41 -0.90 -9.04 23.04
N GLY A 42 -1.69 -10.05 22.71
CA GLY A 42 -1.38 -11.45 22.98
C GLY A 42 -0.29 -12.03 22.08
N ALA A 43 0.12 -13.25 22.40
CA ALA A 43 1.08 -13.98 21.58
C ALA A 43 0.54 -14.27 20.18
N ARG A 44 1.43 -14.23 19.18
CA ARG A 44 1.12 -14.65 17.82
C ARG A 44 0.86 -16.16 17.77
N GLN A 45 -0.29 -16.53 17.24
CA GLN A 45 -0.74 -17.90 17.05
C GLN A 45 -0.86 -18.21 15.55
N ARG A 46 -0.45 -19.41 15.16
CA ARG A 46 -0.74 -19.96 13.83
C ARG A 46 -2.12 -20.58 13.89
N VAL A 47 -3.07 -20.07 13.10
CA VAL A 47 -4.43 -20.62 13.01
C VAL A 47 -4.42 -21.81 12.06
N ASP A 48 -3.81 -21.63 10.89
CA ASP A 48 -3.65 -22.66 9.86
C ASP A 48 -2.36 -22.41 9.05
N ALA A 49 -2.22 -23.01 7.86
CA ALA A 49 -1.03 -22.80 7.03
C ALA A 49 -0.88 -21.37 6.48
N GLU A 50 -2.01 -20.70 6.32
CA GLU A 50 -2.19 -19.49 5.53
C GLU A 50 -2.68 -18.33 6.39
N THR A 51 -2.92 -18.56 7.69
CA THR A 51 -3.47 -17.57 8.60
C THR A 51 -2.72 -17.58 9.92
N VAL A 52 -2.33 -16.38 10.36
CA VAL A 52 -1.84 -16.13 11.72
C VAL A 52 -2.73 -15.10 12.39
N ALA A 53 -2.82 -15.17 13.71
CA ALA A 53 -3.64 -14.24 14.47
C ALA A 53 -3.07 -14.00 15.86
N TRP A 54 -3.53 -12.93 16.49
CA TRP A 54 -3.30 -12.66 17.91
C TRP A 54 -4.53 -11.98 18.50
N ALA A 55 -4.69 -12.09 19.82
CA ALA A 55 -5.71 -11.35 20.54
C ALA A 55 -5.21 -9.95 20.86
N VAL A 56 -6.11 -8.97 20.84
CA VAL A 56 -5.86 -7.61 21.30
C VAL A 56 -7.00 -7.23 22.24
N ARG A 57 -6.69 -6.89 23.48
CA ARG A 57 -7.66 -6.36 24.44
C ARG A 57 -7.42 -4.86 24.56
N TYR A 58 -8.46 -4.08 24.29
CA TYR A 58 -8.41 -2.63 24.36
C TYR A 58 -9.41 -2.15 25.41
N GLU A 59 -8.94 -1.35 26.36
CA GLU A 59 -9.76 -0.75 27.40
C GLU A 59 -9.57 0.76 27.45
N GLN A 60 -10.67 1.50 27.38
CA GLN A 60 -10.67 2.96 27.49
C GLN A 60 -12.01 3.44 28.05
N HIS A 61 -11.98 4.33 29.04
CA HIS A 61 -13.16 4.87 29.72
C HIS A 61 -14.14 3.77 30.22
N GLY A 62 -13.62 2.65 30.73
CA GLY A 62 -14.42 1.53 31.23
C GLY A 62 -15.03 0.63 30.14
N HIS A 63 -14.84 0.94 28.85
CA HIS A 63 -15.26 0.08 27.75
C HIS A 63 -14.14 -0.85 27.33
N VAL A 64 -14.42 -2.15 27.37
CA VAL A 64 -13.51 -3.22 26.94
C VAL A 64 -13.94 -3.78 25.59
N THR A 65 -12.95 -3.91 24.69
CA THR A 65 -13.10 -4.53 23.37
C THR A 65 -12.07 -5.64 23.21
N ASP A 66 -12.56 -6.85 22.94
CA ASP A 66 -11.71 -7.99 22.60
C ASP A 66 -11.68 -8.14 21.07
N THR A 67 -10.49 -8.00 20.51
CA THR A 67 -10.25 -8.07 19.07
C THR A 67 -9.46 -9.32 18.72
N ARG A 68 -9.98 -10.14 17.80
CA ARG A 68 -9.19 -11.17 17.12
C ARG A 68 -8.56 -10.53 15.88
N TYR A 69 -7.27 -10.22 15.96
CA TYR A 69 -6.53 -9.63 14.85
C TYR A 69 -5.93 -10.72 13.98
N VAL A 70 -6.45 -10.87 12.78
CA VAL A 70 -6.07 -11.91 11.81
C VAL A 70 -5.27 -11.30 10.67
N LEU A 71 -4.15 -11.93 10.35
CA LEU A 71 -3.32 -11.62 9.19
C LEU A 71 -3.33 -12.83 8.24
N PRO A 72 -4.20 -12.80 7.20
CA PRO A 72 -4.15 -13.76 6.12
C PRO A 72 -2.83 -13.61 5.33
N ARG A 73 -2.09 -14.70 5.23
CA ARG A 73 -0.76 -14.77 4.64
C ARG A 73 -0.86 -14.85 3.13
N TRP A 74 -0.13 -13.97 2.47
CA TRP A 74 0.17 -14.08 1.04
C TRP A 74 1.65 -13.83 0.76
N ASP A 75 2.48 -13.85 1.82
CA ASP A 75 3.93 -13.61 1.78
C ASP A 75 4.69 -14.62 0.92
N ALA A 76 4.15 -15.84 0.76
CA ALA A 76 4.69 -16.84 -0.17
C ALA A 76 4.56 -16.40 -1.63
N ILE A 77 3.39 -15.89 -2.02
CA ILE A 77 3.12 -15.37 -3.38
C ILE A 77 3.99 -14.14 -3.62
N VAL A 78 4.10 -13.24 -2.64
CA VAL A 78 5.01 -12.09 -2.75
C VAL A 78 6.44 -12.55 -3.01
N ARG A 79 6.94 -13.53 -2.25
CA ARG A 79 8.32 -14.03 -2.39
C ARG A 79 8.59 -14.72 -3.72
N GLU A 80 7.61 -15.44 -4.26
CA GLU A 80 7.69 -16.06 -5.59
C GLU A 80 7.84 -15.00 -6.69
N HIS A 81 7.10 -13.89 -6.55
CA HIS A 81 7.14 -12.77 -7.50
C HIS A 81 8.18 -11.70 -7.12
N TRP A 82 9.04 -11.97 -6.14
CA TRP A 82 10.02 -11.01 -5.65
C TRP A 82 11.27 -10.99 -6.52
N LEU A 83 11.28 -10.15 -7.56
CA LEU A 83 12.41 -10.08 -8.50
C LEU A 83 13.75 -9.77 -7.81
N ARG A 84 14.68 -10.71 -7.94
CA ARG A 84 16.07 -10.62 -7.44
C ARG A 84 17.03 -10.34 -8.60
N GLY A 85 18.13 -9.65 -8.32
CA GLY A 85 19.15 -9.33 -9.32
C GLY A 85 18.81 -8.09 -10.16
N PHE A 86 19.84 -7.50 -10.77
CA PHE A 86 19.71 -6.22 -11.49
C PHE A 86 18.91 -6.37 -12.79
N TRP A 87 19.26 -7.34 -13.64
CA TRP A 87 18.66 -7.49 -14.97
C TRP A 87 17.16 -7.78 -14.95
N PRO A 88 16.62 -8.72 -14.14
CA PRO A 88 15.18 -8.93 -14.09
C PRO A 88 14.42 -7.68 -13.64
N GLN A 89 14.95 -6.94 -12.66
CA GLN A 89 14.35 -5.68 -12.19
C GLN A 89 14.41 -4.58 -13.26
N LEU A 90 15.49 -4.51 -14.04
CA LEU A 90 15.62 -3.54 -15.12
C LEU A 90 14.61 -3.82 -16.23
N PHE A 91 14.48 -5.06 -16.68
CA PHE A 91 13.52 -5.42 -17.73
C PHE A 91 12.07 -5.25 -17.26
N ASP A 92 11.78 -5.61 -16.01
CA ASP A 92 10.46 -5.39 -15.41
C ASP A 92 10.12 -3.90 -15.29
N LEU A 93 11.07 -3.06 -14.86
CA LEU A 93 10.93 -1.60 -14.86
C LEU A 93 10.63 -1.07 -16.27
N LEU A 94 11.40 -1.46 -17.27
CA LEU A 94 11.22 -0.99 -18.65
C LEU A 94 9.88 -1.44 -19.23
N GLY A 95 9.53 -2.72 -19.06
CA GLY A 95 8.27 -3.28 -19.53
C GLY A 95 7.05 -2.66 -18.85
N THR A 96 7.11 -2.49 -17.54
CA THR A 96 6.04 -1.85 -16.75
C THR A 96 5.89 -0.39 -17.14
N SER A 97 6.99 0.35 -17.22
CA SER A 97 6.94 1.78 -17.59
C SER A 97 6.40 1.98 -19.01
N TRP A 98 6.85 1.13 -19.96
CA TRP A 98 6.31 1.12 -21.31
C TRP A 98 4.80 0.82 -21.33
N LEU A 99 4.34 -0.14 -20.52
CA LEU A 99 2.91 -0.45 -20.37
C LEU A 99 2.12 0.78 -19.89
N TYR A 100 2.56 1.44 -18.82
CA TYR A 100 1.85 2.60 -18.27
C TYR A 100 1.88 3.81 -19.22
N LEU A 101 3.00 4.02 -19.93
CA LEU A 101 3.13 5.09 -20.92
C LEU A 101 2.23 4.84 -22.14
N ARG A 102 2.33 3.65 -22.76
CA ARG A 102 1.60 3.33 -24.01
C ARG A 102 0.09 3.25 -23.81
N THR A 103 -0.37 2.93 -22.60
CA THR A 103 -1.81 2.83 -22.29
C THR A 103 -2.42 4.13 -21.82
N GLY A 104 -1.60 5.17 -21.60
CA GLY A 104 -2.04 6.44 -21.02
C GLY A 104 -2.31 6.39 -19.51
N ALA A 105 -2.18 5.23 -18.86
CA ALA A 105 -2.38 5.07 -17.43
C ALA A 105 -1.49 6.00 -16.60
N LEU A 106 -0.29 6.31 -17.09
CA LEU A 106 0.61 7.27 -16.48
C LEU A 106 0.08 8.71 -16.54
N TRP A 107 -0.55 9.11 -17.65
CA TRP A 107 -1.13 10.44 -17.81
C TRP A 107 -2.41 10.59 -16.98
N THR A 108 -3.22 9.52 -16.88
CA THR A 108 -4.33 9.47 -15.92
C THR A 108 -3.83 9.65 -14.49
N MET A 109 -2.72 8.98 -14.14
CA MET A 109 -2.08 9.11 -12.83
C MET A 109 -1.61 10.53 -12.54
N LEU A 110 -1.04 11.23 -13.52
CA LEU A 110 -0.63 12.63 -13.39
C LEU A 110 -1.80 13.55 -13.02
N GLY A 111 -2.98 13.32 -13.60
CA GLY A 111 -4.20 14.05 -13.25
C GLY A 111 -4.77 13.73 -11.87
N GLN A 112 -4.39 12.59 -11.28
CA GLN A 112 -4.82 12.16 -9.95
C GLN A 112 -3.84 12.59 -8.85
N THR A 113 -2.52 12.44 -9.09
CA THR A 113 -1.47 12.84 -8.14
C THR A 113 -0.13 13.07 -8.83
N TRP A 114 0.48 14.22 -8.54
CA TRP A 114 1.84 14.53 -8.99
C TRP A 114 2.89 13.63 -8.34
N LEU A 115 2.75 13.34 -7.05
CA LEU A 115 3.72 12.52 -6.31
C LEU A 115 3.66 11.06 -6.73
N GLY A 116 2.46 10.52 -6.95
CA GLY A 116 2.31 9.17 -7.51
C GLY A 116 2.94 9.08 -8.90
N PHE A 117 2.67 10.06 -9.77
CA PHE A 117 3.29 10.13 -11.11
C PHE A 117 4.82 10.12 -11.04
N ILE A 118 5.43 11.00 -10.24
CA ILE A 118 6.91 11.03 -10.10
C ILE A 118 7.43 9.69 -9.59
N THR A 119 6.77 9.08 -8.61
CA THR A 119 7.24 7.85 -7.99
C THR A 119 7.36 6.70 -8.99
N VAL A 120 6.43 6.61 -9.94
CA VAL A 120 6.47 5.62 -11.03
C VAL A 120 7.43 6.03 -12.14
N PHE A 121 7.39 7.30 -12.53
CA PHE A 121 8.04 7.76 -13.75
C PHE A 121 9.51 8.10 -13.56
N ALA A 122 9.92 8.64 -12.40
CA ALA A 122 11.29 9.09 -12.17
C ALA A 122 12.35 7.99 -12.39
N PRO A 123 12.14 6.74 -11.93
CA PRO A 123 13.09 5.66 -12.20
C PRO A 123 13.22 5.35 -13.70
N PHE A 124 12.11 5.36 -14.43
CA PHE A 124 12.10 5.18 -15.87
C PHE A 124 12.86 6.30 -16.59
N PHE A 125 12.51 7.56 -16.29
CA PHE A 125 13.16 8.73 -16.87
C PHE A 125 14.67 8.70 -16.61
N LEU A 126 15.08 8.33 -15.41
CA LEU A 126 16.49 8.18 -15.08
C LEU A 126 17.17 7.11 -15.94
N VAL A 127 16.62 5.90 -16.05
CA VAL A 127 17.24 4.85 -16.87
C VAL A 127 17.32 5.27 -18.35
N MET A 128 16.29 5.93 -18.86
CA MET A 128 16.25 6.43 -20.25
C MET A 128 17.21 7.57 -20.53
N THR A 129 17.58 8.37 -19.52
CA THR A 129 18.52 9.49 -19.67
C THR A 129 19.96 9.11 -19.32
N LEU A 130 20.17 8.11 -18.47
CA LEU A 130 21.50 7.65 -18.07
C LEU A 130 22.31 7.09 -19.23
N LEU A 131 21.71 6.24 -20.09
CA LEU A 131 22.44 5.61 -21.20
C LEU A 131 22.85 6.62 -22.28
N PRO A 132 21.95 7.49 -22.79
CA PRO A 132 22.33 8.56 -23.72
C PRO A 132 23.26 9.58 -23.07
N GLY A 133 23.04 9.92 -21.79
CA GLY A 133 23.89 10.85 -21.05
C GLY A 133 25.32 10.32 -20.88
N ALA A 134 25.46 9.04 -20.55
CA ALA A 134 26.77 8.38 -20.50
C ALA A 134 27.41 8.34 -21.90
N ALA A 135 26.66 8.00 -22.95
CA ALA A 135 27.18 8.00 -24.32
C ALA A 135 27.63 9.41 -24.77
N ALA A 136 26.84 10.44 -24.49
CA ALA A 136 27.17 11.84 -24.79
C ALA A 136 28.41 12.31 -24.01
N LEU A 137 28.51 11.93 -22.73
CA LEU A 137 29.69 12.21 -21.92
C LEU A 137 30.92 11.50 -22.48
N LEU A 138 30.84 10.20 -22.79
CA LEU A 138 31.92 9.43 -23.40
C LEU A 138 32.35 10.03 -24.74
N TRP A 139 31.38 10.47 -25.56
CA TRP A 139 31.66 11.15 -26.83
C TRP A 139 32.35 12.49 -26.62
N ALA A 140 31.88 13.33 -25.68
CA ALA A 140 32.48 14.62 -25.37
C ALA A 140 33.90 14.48 -24.80
N VAL A 141 34.13 13.53 -23.89
CA VAL A 141 35.47 13.24 -23.35
C VAL A 141 36.35 12.67 -24.45
N GLY A 142 35.83 11.80 -25.32
CA GLY A 142 36.55 11.31 -26.50
C GLY A 142 36.95 12.42 -27.47
N ALA A 143 36.05 13.37 -27.74
CA ALA A 143 36.30 14.52 -28.60
C ALA A 143 37.34 15.49 -27.99
N LEU A 144 37.26 15.75 -26.69
CA LEU A 144 38.23 16.58 -25.96
C LEU A 144 39.59 15.90 -25.86
N ALA A 145 39.63 14.58 -25.64
CA ALA A 145 40.86 13.80 -25.68
C ALA A 145 41.48 13.80 -27.08
N HIS A 146 40.68 13.66 -28.13
CA HIS A 146 41.16 13.78 -29.51
C HIS A 146 41.73 15.17 -29.81
N ALA A 147 41.07 16.23 -29.32
CA ALA A 147 41.51 17.61 -29.50
C ALA A 147 42.77 17.97 -28.69
N GLY A 148 42.88 17.47 -27.46
CA GLY A 148 43.97 17.80 -26.52
C GLY A 148 45.17 16.86 -26.56
N LEU A 149 45.00 15.59 -26.96
CA LEU A 149 46.03 14.55 -26.97
C LEU A 149 46.37 14.11 -28.40
N LYS A 150 46.53 15.05 -29.34
CA LYS A 150 46.83 14.78 -30.76
C LYS A 150 47.76 13.57 -30.96
N GLY A 151 47.18 12.40 -31.25
CA GLY A 151 47.89 11.15 -31.57
C GLY A 151 48.29 10.21 -30.41
N HIS A 152 47.95 10.48 -29.14
CA HIS A 152 48.35 9.56 -28.05
C HIS A 152 47.41 8.34 -27.95
N PRO A 153 47.91 7.10 -28.09
CA PRO A 153 47.06 5.89 -28.21
C PRO A 153 46.21 5.59 -26.96
N LEU A 154 46.59 6.17 -25.82
CA LEU A 154 45.89 6.00 -24.54
C LEU A 154 44.81 7.07 -24.25
N GLY A 155 44.67 8.09 -25.10
CA GLY A 155 43.73 9.19 -24.84
C GLY A 155 42.26 8.77 -24.85
N ILE A 156 41.86 7.95 -25.82
CA ILE A 156 40.50 7.42 -25.92
C ILE A 156 40.19 6.41 -24.79
N PRO A 157 41.05 5.42 -24.49
CA PRO A 157 40.84 4.53 -23.34
C PRO A 157 40.73 5.26 -22.00
N ALA A 158 41.59 6.25 -21.73
CA ALA A 158 41.56 7.03 -20.50
C ALA A 158 40.28 7.88 -20.39
N ALA A 159 39.84 8.48 -21.49
CA ALA A 159 38.57 9.20 -21.60
C ALA A 159 37.35 8.32 -21.30
N LEU A 160 37.32 7.12 -21.90
CA LEU A 160 36.24 6.16 -21.68
C LEU A 160 36.21 5.66 -20.23
N ALA A 161 37.38 5.39 -19.65
CA ALA A 161 37.49 4.99 -18.25
C ALA A 161 37.02 6.10 -17.29
N ALA A 162 37.43 7.36 -17.52
CA ALA A 162 37.03 8.49 -16.70
C ALA A 162 35.51 8.77 -16.81
N GLY A 163 34.95 8.77 -18.03
CA GLY A 163 33.51 8.92 -18.24
C GLY A 163 32.70 7.78 -17.62
N GLY A 164 33.19 6.55 -17.73
CA GLY A 164 32.60 5.37 -17.08
C GLY A 164 32.60 5.49 -15.56
N LEU A 165 33.68 5.98 -14.96
CA LEU A 165 33.78 6.21 -13.50
C LEU A 165 32.84 7.31 -13.01
N VAL A 166 32.69 8.41 -13.75
CA VAL A 166 31.74 9.49 -13.41
C VAL A 166 30.31 8.99 -13.50
N ALA A 167 29.95 8.27 -14.58
CA ALA A 167 28.63 7.68 -14.75
C ALA A 167 28.33 6.63 -13.66
N ALA A 168 29.31 5.77 -13.34
CA ALA A 168 29.18 4.76 -12.28
C ALA A 168 29.06 5.41 -10.89
N GLY A 169 29.82 6.47 -10.61
CA GLY A 169 29.76 7.22 -9.35
C GLY A 169 28.41 7.94 -9.17
N TRP A 170 27.91 8.60 -10.22
CA TRP A 170 26.59 9.21 -10.24
C TRP A 170 25.47 8.18 -10.02
N TRP A 171 25.55 7.04 -10.71
CA TRP A 171 24.61 5.95 -10.54
C TRP A 171 24.65 5.35 -9.14
N ALA A 172 25.85 5.11 -8.57
CA ALA A 172 26.00 4.59 -7.22
C ALA A 172 25.45 5.56 -6.15
N TYR A 173 25.69 6.86 -6.31
CA TYR A 173 25.12 7.91 -5.46
C TYR A 173 23.58 7.88 -5.49
N TRP A 174 23.00 7.83 -6.69
CA TRP A 174 21.54 7.81 -6.86
C TRP A 174 20.91 6.51 -6.37
N ALA A 175 21.47 5.36 -6.77
CA ALA A 175 20.99 4.03 -6.35
C ALA A 175 21.04 3.85 -4.83
N ARG A 176 22.03 4.43 -4.15
CA ARG A 176 22.08 4.48 -2.67
C ARG A 176 20.97 5.38 -2.10
N ARG A 177 20.76 6.56 -2.67
CA ARG A 177 19.77 7.53 -2.16
C ARG A 177 18.32 7.11 -2.42
N HIS A 178 18.09 6.30 -3.44
CA HIS A 178 16.78 5.88 -3.93
C HIS A 178 16.57 4.36 -3.85
N TRP A 179 17.31 3.65 -3.00
CA TRP A 179 17.19 2.20 -2.83
C TRP A 179 15.76 1.73 -2.52
N TYR A 180 15.01 2.50 -1.71
CA TYR A 180 13.60 2.22 -1.39
C TYR A 180 12.68 2.24 -2.62
N THR A 181 13.09 2.92 -3.70
CA THR A 181 12.34 2.90 -4.97
C THR A 181 12.32 1.51 -5.60
N ARG A 182 13.30 0.64 -5.29
CA ARG A 182 13.27 -0.76 -5.75
C ARG A 182 12.10 -1.54 -5.15
N TRP A 183 11.66 -1.18 -3.95
CA TRP A 183 10.52 -1.82 -3.29
C TRP A 183 9.22 -1.47 -4.02
N ILE A 184 9.00 -0.20 -4.33
CA ILE A 184 7.79 0.24 -5.05
C ILE A 184 7.77 -0.26 -6.49
N LEU A 185 8.92 -0.27 -7.18
CA LEU A 185 9.00 -0.75 -8.56
C LEU A 185 8.61 -2.21 -8.69
N ARG A 186 9.00 -3.07 -7.74
CA ARG A 186 8.54 -4.47 -7.71
C ARG A 186 7.03 -4.57 -7.52
N GLY A 187 6.43 -3.69 -6.71
CA GLY A 187 4.99 -3.61 -6.53
C GLY A 187 4.27 -3.22 -7.83
N TYR A 188 4.79 -2.22 -8.55
CA TYR A 188 4.25 -1.80 -9.86
C TYR A 188 4.36 -2.90 -10.92
N GLY A 189 5.50 -3.58 -11.01
CA GLY A 189 5.68 -4.71 -11.93
C GLY A 189 4.75 -5.88 -11.59
N PHE A 190 4.60 -6.20 -10.31
CA PHE A 190 3.64 -7.21 -9.87
C PHE A 190 2.20 -6.85 -10.23
N VAL A 191 1.78 -5.61 -9.97
CA VAL A 191 0.45 -5.10 -10.36
C VAL A 191 0.24 -5.19 -11.87
N ALA A 192 1.21 -4.75 -12.67
CA ALA A 192 1.16 -4.86 -14.11
C ALA A 192 0.96 -6.33 -14.55
N ARG A 193 1.68 -7.27 -13.92
CA ARG A 193 1.53 -8.71 -14.18
C ARG A 193 0.15 -9.23 -13.81
N VAL A 194 -0.36 -8.90 -12.63
CA VAL A 194 -1.72 -9.26 -12.18
C VAL A 194 -2.77 -8.77 -13.18
N CYS A 195 -2.64 -7.53 -13.67
CA CYS A 195 -3.60 -6.95 -14.60
C CYS A 195 -3.48 -7.44 -16.04
N THR A 196 -2.33 -7.96 -16.48
CA THR A 196 -2.10 -8.32 -17.89
C THR A 196 -2.10 -9.81 -18.15
N VAL A 197 -1.50 -10.60 -17.25
CA VAL A 197 -1.37 -12.06 -17.37
C VAL A 197 -2.24 -12.78 -16.34
N GLY A 198 -2.47 -12.17 -15.18
CA GLY A 198 -3.10 -12.82 -14.04
C GLY A 198 -2.11 -13.63 -13.21
N VAL A 199 -2.48 -13.91 -11.96
CA VAL A 199 -1.71 -14.71 -11.01
C VAL A 199 -2.69 -15.64 -10.29
N THR A 200 -2.81 -16.88 -10.76
CA THR A 200 -3.81 -17.84 -10.25
C THR A 200 -3.70 -18.06 -8.74
N ALA A 201 -2.47 -18.20 -8.22
CA ALA A 201 -2.25 -18.36 -6.78
C ALA A 201 -2.74 -17.15 -5.96
N LEU A 202 -2.70 -15.93 -6.52
CA LEU A 202 -3.26 -14.75 -5.87
C LEU A 202 -4.79 -14.80 -5.89
N ASP A 203 -5.38 -15.24 -6.99
CA ASP A 203 -6.84 -15.36 -7.09
C ASP A 203 -7.39 -16.39 -6.11
N GLU A 204 -6.80 -17.58 -6.04
CA GLU A 204 -7.16 -18.62 -5.08
C GLU A 204 -7.02 -18.11 -3.63
N ARG A 205 -5.93 -17.39 -3.36
CA ARG A 205 -5.69 -16.76 -2.05
C ARG A 205 -6.80 -15.78 -1.68
N LEU A 206 -7.18 -14.90 -2.60
CA LEU A 206 -8.22 -13.90 -2.38
C LEU A 206 -9.62 -14.53 -2.24
N ASP A 207 -9.91 -15.62 -2.96
CA ASP A 207 -11.14 -16.39 -2.80
C ASP A 207 -11.21 -17.08 -1.44
N GLY A 208 -10.08 -17.64 -0.97
CA GLY A 208 -9.96 -18.20 0.37
C GLY A 208 -10.16 -17.17 1.49
N MET A 209 -9.59 -15.96 1.34
CA MET A 209 -9.81 -14.85 2.27
C MET A 209 -11.29 -14.42 2.29
N ALA A 210 -11.93 -14.31 1.13
CA ALA A 210 -13.35 -13.96 1.02
C ALA A 210 -14.25 -15.01 1.69
N ALA A 211 -13.98 -16.29 1.44
CA ALA A 211 -14.72 -17.38 2.07
C ALA A 211 -14.54 -17.41 3.60
N ALA A 212 -13.34 -17.08 4.10
CA ALA A 212 -13.09 -16.95 5.53
C ALA A 212 -13.89 -15.80 6.16
N LEU A 213 -13.98 -14.66 5.48
CA LEU A 213 -14.80 -13.52 5.91
C LEU A 213 -16.28 -13.91 5.98
N VAL A 214 -16.82 -14.54 4.93
CA VAL A 214 -18.22 -14.99 4.90
C VAL A 214 -18.52 -15.98 6.03
N ARG A 215 -17.65 -16.97 6.26
CA ARG A 215 -17.80 -17.90 7.38
C ARG A 215 -17.78 -17.19 8.73
N GLN A 216 -16.90 -16.20 8.92
CA GLN A 216 -16.85 -15.42 10.14
C GLN A 216 -18.14 -14.61 10.36
N ALA A 217 -18.69 -14.01 9.30
CA ALA A 217 -19.95 -13.30 9.37
C ALA A 217 -21.13 -14.22 9.74
N GLN A 218 -21.14 -15.44 9.18
CA GLN A 218 -22.17 -16.46 9.45
C GLN A 218 -22.11 -17.03 10.87
N ALA A 219 -20.94 -17.03 11.51
CA ALA A 219 -20.80 -17.48 12.90
C ALA A 219 -21.53 -16.56 13.89
N ARG A 220 -21.72 -15.27 13.54
CA ARG A 220 -22.45 -14.27 14.35
C ARG A 220 -21.94 -14.12 15.78
N GLU A 221 -20.65 -14.34 15.97
CA GLU A 221 -20.02 -14.25 17.30
C GLU A 221 -19.45 -12.86 17.62
N ASP A 222 -19.24 -12.04 16.60
CA ASP A 222 -18.63 -10.71 16.73
C ASP A 222 -19.67 -9.61 16.57
N ASP A 223 -19.38 -8.44 17.14
CA ASP A 223 -20.15 -7.22 16.92
C ASP A 223 -19.79 -6.55 15.59
N GLU A 224 -18.54 -6.70 15.17
CA GLU A 224 -17.98 -6.10 13.97
C GLU A 224 -16.88 -6.96 13.34
N ILE A 225 -16.92 -7.08 12.02
CA ILE A 225 -15.80 -7.55 11.19
C ILE A 225 -15.22 -6.34 10.45
N LEU A 226 -13.95 -6.06 10.69
CA LEU A 226 -13.22 -4.97 10.06
C LEU A 226 -12.16 -5.53 9.10
N VAL A 227 -12.32 -5.26 7.81
CA VAL A 227 -11.27 -5.54 6.81
C VAL A 227 -10.38 -4.31 6.69
N ILE A 228 -9.09 -4.48 6.95
CA ILE A 228 -8.10 -3.42 6.86
C ILE A 228 -7.14 -3.73 5.73
N GLY A 229 -7.08 -2.88 4.71
CA GLY A 229 -6.06 -2.93 3.68
C GLY A 229 -5.01 -1.85 3.92
N HIS A 230 -3.73 -2.18 3.80
CA HIS A 230 -2.64 -1.18 3.80
C HIS A 230 -1.81 -1.28 2.52
N SER A 231 -1.45 -0.14 1.94
CA SER A 231 -0.66 -0.09 0.70
C SER A 231 -1.34 -0.88 -0.42
N LEU A 232 -0.63 -1.75 -1.16
CA LEU A 232 -1.24 -2.66 -2.14
C LEU A 232 -2.32 -3.58 -1.54
N GLY A 233 -2.27 -3.83 -0.23
CA GLY A 233 -3.29 -4.58 0.50
C GLY A 233 -4.66 -3.90 0.46
N THR A 234 -4.74 -2.61 0.16
CA THR A 234 -6.01 -1.90 -0.10
C THR A 234 -6.73 -2.45 -1.32
N ALA A 235 -6.02 -2.67 -2.43
CA ALA A 235 -6.58 -3.28 -3.63
C ALA A 235 -7.00 -4.73 -3.37
N LEU A 236 -6.18 -5.48 -2.62
CA LEU A 236 -6.54 -6.85 -2.22
C LEU A 236 -7.78 -6.88 -1.32
N ALA A 237 -7.90 -5.95 -0.36
CA ALA A 237 -9.08 -5.83 0.50
C ALA A 237 -10.35 -5.51 -0.29
N VAL A 238 -10.27 -4.63 -1.31
CA VAL A 238 -11.36 -4.41 -2.27
C VAL A 238 -11.75 -5.71 -2.96
N SER A 239 -10.78 -6.47 -3.49
CA SER A 239 -11.04 -7.75 -4.13
C SER A 239 -11.68 -8.78 -3.18
N VAL A 240 -11.16 -8.91 -1.95
CA VAL A 240 -11.72 -9.80 -0.92
C VAL A 240 -13.15 -9.43 -0.60
N MET A 241 -13.43 -8.14 -0.35
CA MET A 241 -14.78 -7.66 -0.06
C MET A 241 -15.73 -7.89 -1.23
N ALA A 242 -15.31 -7.61 -2.47
CA ALA A 242 -16.14 -7.81 -3.65
C ALA A 242 -16.50 -9.28 -3.85
N ARG A 243 -15.52 -10.18 -3.63
CA ARG A 243 -15.72 -11.63 -3.70
C ARG A 243 -16.64 -12.11 -2.58
N ALA A 244 -16.48 -11.60 -1.36
CA ALA A 244 -17.35 -11.94 -0.24
C ALA A 244 -18.80 -11.50 -0.48
N ILE A 245 -19.02 -10.28 -0.99
CA ILE A 245 -20.36 -9.79 -1.37
C ILE A 245 -20.98 -10.64 -2.49
N ARG A 246 -20.17 -11.13 -3.45
CA ARG A 246 -20.68 -12.04 -4.49
C ARG A 246 -21.03 -13.42 -3.95
N GLN A 247 -20.27 -13.94 -2.98
CA GLN A 247 -20.55 -15.21 -2.32
C GLN A 247 -21.80 -15.13 -1.44
N ASP A 248 -22.02 -13.99 -0.78
CA ASP A 248 -23.19 -13.71 0.03
C ASP A 248 -23.74 -12.30 -0.28
N PRO A 249 -24.72 -12.18 -1.19
CA PRO A 249 -25.32 -10.88 -1.55
C PRO A 249 -26.07 -10.18 -0.41
N ALA A 250 -26.30 -10.87 0.71
CA ALA A 250 -26.91 -10.31 1.91
C ALA A 250 -25.88 -10.00 2.99
N LEU A 251 -24.58 -10.17 2.73
CA LEU A 251 -23.49 -10.03 3.71
C LEU A 251 -23.54 -8.74 4.53
N MET A 252 -23.97 -7.61 3.94
CA MET A 252 -24.07 -6.33 4.64
C MET A 252 -25.36 -6.18 5.48
N ARG A 253 -26.32 -7.10 5.35
CA ARG A 253 -27.67 -7.04 5.92
C ARG A 253 -27.91 -8.08 7.03
N HIS A 254 -26.96 -8.96 7.32
CA HIS A 254 -27.08 -9.93 8.40
C HIS A 254 -25.75 -10.15 9.13
N GLY A 255 -25.84 -10.61 10.38
CA GLY A 255 -24.67 -10.90 11.20
C GLY A 255 -23.99 -9.64 11.75
N PRO A 256 -22.65 -9.64 11.92
CA PRO A 256 -21.90 -8.51 12.45
C PRO A 256 -21.93 -7.29 11.51
N ALA A 257 -21.68 -6.10 12.05
CA ALA A 257 -21.38 -4.95 11.19
C ALA A 257 -20.10 -5.21 10.40
N ILE A 258 -20.06 -4.86 9.10
CA ILE A 258 -18.86 -5.06 8.28
C ILE A 258 -18.34 -3.71 7.78
N GLY A 259 -17.06 -3.44 8.09
CA GLY A 259 -16.35 -2.24 7.69
C GLY A 259 -15.14 -2.53 6.81
N LEU A 260 -14.85 -1.62 5.88
CA LEU A 260 -13.63 -1.60 5.09
C LEU A 260 -12.83 -0.34 5.43
N LEU A 261 -11.63 -0.52 5.97
CA LEU A 261 -10.67 0.54 6.23
C LEU A 261 -9.48 0.39 5.27
N THR A 262 -9.27 1.36 4.39
CA THR A 262 -8.10 1.40 3.52
C THR A 262 -7.11 2.45 4.00
N LEU A 263 -5.83 2.09 4.06
CA LEU A 263 -4.74 2.91 4.59
C LEU A 263 -3.66 3.11 3.51
N GLY A 264 -3.50 4.35 3.05
CA GLY A 264 -2.57 4.71 1.98
C GLY A 264 -2.86 3.92 0.71
N HIS A 265 -4.04 4.11 0.13
CA HIS A 265 -4.48 3.26 -1.00
C HIS A 265 -3.64 3.45 -2.25
N CYS A 266 -3.51 2.35 -2.99
CA CYS A 266 -2.78 2.26 -4.24
C CYS A 266 -3.72 1.96 -5.42
N THR A 267 -5.02 2.21 -5.28
CA THR A 267 -6.07 1.77 -6.22
C THR A 267 -5.76 2.14 -7.67
N PRO A 268 -5.33 3.38 -7.97
CA PRO A 268 -5.05 3.78 -9.35
C PRO A 268 -3.82 3.11 -9.99
N MET A 269 -2.97 2.46 -9.20
CA MET A 269 -1.93 1.58 -9.75
C MET A 269 -2.57 0.48 -10.61
N LEU A 270 -3.67 -0.11 -10.15
CA LEU A 270 -4.37 -1.16 -10.88
C LEU A 270 -5.43 -0.57 -11.82
N SER A 271 -6.32 0.27 -11.29
CA SER A 271 -7.55 0.65 -12.00
C SER A 271 -7.30 1.47 -13.27
N ASN A 272 -6.20 2.22 -13.35
CA ASN A 272 -5.83 3.00 -14.54
C ASN A 272 -5.35 2.12 -15.71
N LEU A 273 -4.92 0.88 -15.47
CA LEU A 273 -4.51 -0.02 -16.55
C LEU A 273 -5.76 -0.52 -17.32
N PRO A 274 -5.84 -0.35 -18.65
CA PRO A 274 -7.02 -0.78 -19.42
C PRO A 274 -7.36 -2.27 -19.25
N SER A 275 -6.36 -3.12 -19.01
CA SER A 275 -6.54 -4.56 -18.81
C SER A 275 -7.12 -4.93 -17.44
N ALA A 276 -7.15 -4.03 -16.45
CA ALA A 276 -7.65 -4.26 -15.09
C ALA A 276 -9.18 -4.32 -14.98
N ARG A 277 -9.85 -4.99 -15.93
CA ARG A 277 -11.32 -5.11 -16.00
C ARG A 277 -11.90 -5.74 -14.73
N ARG A 278 -11.37 -6.90 -14.32
CA ARG A 278 -11.80 -7.61 -13.11
C ARG A 278 -11.74 -6.73 -11.86
N PHE A 279 -10.64 -6.02 -11.67
CA PHE A 279 -10.48 -5.15 -10.51
C PHE A 279 -11.47 -3.97 -10.54
N ARG A 280 -11.74 -3.38 -11.71
CA ARG A 280 -12.78 -2.36 -11.84
C ARG A 280 -14.19 -2.91 -11.59
N ASP A 281 -14.47 -4.16 -11.96
CA ASP A 281 -15.74 -4.81 -11.65
C ASP A 281 -15.88 -5.10 -10.14
N GLU A 282 -14.78 -5.45 -9.47
CA GLU A 282 -14.71 -5.58 -8.00
C GLU A 282 -14.92 -4.23 -7.30
N LEU A 283 -14.29 -3.16 -7.78
CA LEU A 283 -14.56 -1.79 -7.31
C LEU A 283 -16.01 -1.39 -7.52
N ARG A 284 -16.61 -1.72 -8.67
CA ARG A 284 -18.04 -1.46 -8.96
C ARG A 284 -18.94 -2.15 -7.95
N THR A 285 -18.65 -3.40 -7.62
CA THR A 285 -19.39 -4.16 -6.58
C THR A 285 -19.41 -3.40 -5.25
N LEU A 286 -18.28 -2.85 -4.81
CA LEU A 286 -18.20 -2.06 -3.58
C LEU A 286 -18.84 -0.68 -3.72
N ALA A 287 -18.71 -0.04 -4.88
CA ALA A 287 -19.31 1.26 -5.16
C ALA A 287 -20.85 1.19 -5.11
N GLU A 288 -21.43 0.07 -5.53
CA GLU A 288 -22.88 -0.20 -5.52
C GLU A 288 -23.39 -0.66 -4.13
N ALA A 289 -22.51 -1.16 -3.27
CA ALA A 289 -22.84 -1.59 -1.91
C ALA A 289 -23.05 -0.39 -0.97
N ALA A 290 -24.23 0.25 -1.04
CA ALA A 290 -24.56 1.45 -0.27
C ALA A 290 -24.42 1.27 1.25
N ASP A 291 -24.69 0.06 1.77
CA ASP A 291 -24.63 -0.28 3.19
C ASP A 291 -23.19 -0.51 3.70
N LEU A 292 -22.21 -0.62 2.79
CA LEU A 292 -20.82 -0.82 3.19
C LEU A 292 -20.27 0.47 3.83
N CYS A 293 -19.74 0.34 5.05
CA CYS A 293 -18.92 1.38 5.64
C CYS A 293 -17.49 1.28 5.09
N TRP A 294 -17.16 2.09 4.08
CA TRP A 294 -15.81 2.20 3.55
C TRP A 294 -15.19 3.56 3.87
N VAL A 295 -14.13 3.55 4.68
CA VAL A 295 -13.32 4.73 5.02
C VAL A 295 -11.91 4.53 4.48
N ASP A 296 -11.42 5.53 3.74
CA ASP A 296 -10.05 5.58 3.26
C ASP A 296 -9.28 6.67 4.02
N PHE A 297 -8.12 6.32 4.55
CA PHE A 297 -7.13 7.28 5.03
C PHE A 297 -5.91 7.26 4.12
N SER A 298 -5.72 8.33 3.35
CA SER A 298 -4.54 8.50 2.50
C SER A 298 -4.09 9.97 2.54
N ASP A 299 -2.84 10.19 2.94
CA ASP A 299 -2.24 11.51 3.06
C ASP A 299 -1.64 11.98 1.73
N PRO A 300 -1.93 13.21 1.27
CA PRO A 300 -1.34 13.77 0.07
C PRO A 300 0.19 13.86 0.08
N ILE A 301 0.86 13.85 1.24
CA ILE A 301 2.34 13.90 1.30
C ILE A 301 3.02 12.54 1.11
N ASP A 302 2.25 11.45 1.14
CA ASP A 302 2.76 10.10 0.93
C ASP A 302 2.82 9.78 -0.57
N ALA A 303 4.03 9.76 -1.12
CA ALA A 303 4.25 9.53 -2.54
C ALA A 303 3.93 8.09 -3.01
N TYR A 304 3.69 7.17 -2.08
CA TYR A 304 3.40 5.76 -2.38
C TYR A 304 1.90 5.45 -2.41
N SER A 305 1.05 6.41 -2.02
CA SER A 305 -0.40 6.31 -2.07
C SER A 305 -1.03 7.46 -2.85
N PHE A 306 -2.36 7.39 -2.97
CA PHE A 306 -3.16 8.34 -3.73
C PHE A 306 -3.98 9.21 -2.78
N GLY A 307 -3.27 10.00 -1.96
CA GLY A 307 -3.86 10.91 -0.98
C GLY A 307 -4.81 11.93 -1.60
N GLY A 308 -6.01 12.08 -1.02
CA GLY A 308 -7.05 12.97 -1.52
C GLY A 308 -7.75 12.49 -2.80
N VAL A 309 -7.44 11.29 -3.29
CA VAL A 309 -8.07 10.70 -4.48
C VAL A 309 -9.11 9.67 -4.04
N ASP A 310 -10.34 9.83 -4.50
CA ASP A 310 -11.40 8.84 -4.32
C ASP A 310 -11.09 7.58 -5.16
N PRO A 311 -10.95 6.38 -4.54
CA PRO A 311 -10.58 5.15 -5.26
C PRO A 311 -11.66 4.67 -6.24
N VAL A 312 -12.94 4.98 -6.00
CA VAL A 312 -14.06 4.66 -6.90
C VAL A 312 -14.08 5.64 -8.08
N ALA A 313 -14.03 6.94 -7.79
CA ALA A 313 -14.03 7.95 -8.84
C ALA A 313 -12.78 7.87 -9.73
N ALA A 314 -11.61 7.54 -9.16
CA ALA A 314 -10.38 7.33 -9.90
C ALA A 314 -10.45 6.18 -10.92
N ALA A 315 -11.34 5.21 -10.70
CA ALA A 315 -11.62 4.14 -11.65
C ALA A 315 -12.68 4.51 -12.71
N GLY A 316 -13.16 5.75 -12.73
CA GLY A 316 -14.24 6.22 -13.61
C GLY A 316 -15.62 5.69 -13.20
N LEU A 317 -15.80 5.29 -11.95
CA LEU A 317 -17.04 4.76 -11.41
C LEU A 317 -17.75 5.81 -10.56
N ARG A 318 -19.05 5.60 -10.31
CA ARG A 318 -19.85 6.43 -9.42
C ARG A 318 -20.36 5.58 -8.27
N ALA A 319 -20.19 6.08 -7.05
CA ALA A 319 -20.71 5.44 -5.86
C ALA A 319 -22.24 5.54 -5.75
N ALA A 320 -22.86 4.55 -5.11
CA ALA A 320 -24.31 4.49 -4.87
C ALA A 320 -24.81 5.66 -4.00
N ARG A 321 -23.95 6.20 -3.12
CA ARG A 321 -24.27 7.34 -2.27
C ARG A 321 -23.11 8.36 -2.21
N PRO A 322 -23.39 9.65 -1.97
CA PRO A 322 -22.34 10.66 -1.79
C PRO A 322 -21.37 10.28 -0.67
N GLY A 323 -20.07 10.52 -0.90
CA GLY A 323 -19.03 10.27 0.10
C GLY A 323 -18.81 8.78 0.44
N HIS A 324 -19.04 7.88 -0.52
CA HIS A 324 -18.72 6.46 -0.41
C HIS A 324 -17.65 6.06 -1.45
N PRO A 325 -16.40 5.78 -1.05
CA PRO A 325 -15.90 5.80 0.32
C PRO A 325 -15.75 7.20 0.91
N GLN A 326 -15.66 7.26 2.24
CA GLN A 326 -15.24 8.47 2.92
C GLN A 326 -13.72 8.62 2.84
N VAL A 327 -13.25 9.49 1.96
CA VAL A 327 -11.83 9.82 1.81
C VAL A 327 -11.40 10.83 2.87
N ARG A 328 -10.38 10.47 3.65
CA ARG A 328 -9.83 11.27 4.75
C ARG A 328 -8.32 11.31 4.66
N SER A 329 -7.72 12.34 5.26
CA SER A 329 -6.27 12.42 5.44
C SER A 329 -5.94 12.25 6.93
N PRO A 330 -4.90 11.47 7.27
CA PRO A 330 -4.40 11.46 8.64
C PRO A 330 -3.72 12.79 9.00
N HIS A 331 -3.29 13.61 8.03
CA HIS A 331 -2.53 14.85 8.24
C HIS A 331 -1.20 14.58 8.98
N PHE A 332 -0.34 13.75 8.38
CA PHE A 332 0.93 13.31 8.98
C PHE A 332 1.82 14.46 9.48
N LEU A 333 1.81 15.61 8.81
CA LEU A 333 2.57 16.79 9.24
C LEU A 333 2.10 17.37 10.59
N SER A 334 0.83 17.21 10.96
CA SER A 334 0.31 17.62 12.27
C SER A 334 0.40 16.50 13.31
N LEU A 335 0.16 15.25 12.90
CA LEU A 335 0.20 14.07 13.78
C LEU A 335 1.59 13.78 14.32
N TYR A 336 2.62 13.95 13.49
CA TYR A 336 3.97 13.44 13.75
C TYR A 336 5.03 14.54 13.84
N ARG A 337 4.64 15.76 14.28
CA ARG A 337 5.60 16.88 14.42
C ARG A 337 6.83 16.41 15.20
N PRO A 338 8.02 16.35 14.55
CA PRO A 338 9.20 15.88 15.23
C PRO A 338 9.56 16.86 16.35
N GLY A 339 9.81 16.35 17.56
CA GLY A 339 10.49 17.13 18.59
C GLY A 339 11.88 17.57 18.10
N PRO A 340 12.57 18.49 18.81
CA PRO A 340 13.88 19.00 18.41
C PRO A 340 14.94 17.92 18.11
N GLN A 341 14.76 16.70 18.63
CA GLN A 341 15.62 15.53 18.46
C GLN A 341 15.29 14.67 17.23
N GLN A 342 14.09 14.79 16.63
CA GLN A 342 13.65 14.05 15.43
C GLN A 342 13.75 14.87 14.14
N ARG A 343 14.73 15.79 14.07
CA ARG A 343 14.95 16.67 12.90
C ARG A 343 15.29 15.94 11.59
N GLN A 344 15.52 14.64 11.62
CA GLN A 344 15.75 13.86 10.41
C GLN A 344 14.43 13.69 9.66
N ARG A 345 14.33 14.29 8.48
CA ARG A 345 13.17 14.09 7.58
C ARG A 345 13.04 12.60 7.29
N MET A 346 11.87 12.05 7.61
CA MET A 346 11.51 10.68 7.26
C MET A 346 11.61 10.47 5.76
N ASN A 347 12.10 9.31 5.35
CA ASN A 347 12.03 8.92 3.95
C ASN A 347 10.59 8.49 3.58
N GLN A 348 10.28 8.42 2.29
CA GLN A 348 8.93 8.10 1.82
C GLN A 348 8.43 6.72 2.27
N HIS A 349 9.31 5.75 2.49
CA HIS A 349 8.93 4.44 3.01
C HIS A 349 8.54 4.48 4.49
N GLU A 350 9.30 5.21 5.30
CA GLU A 350 8.98 5.43 6.71
C GLU A 350 7.68 6.22 6.85
N LEU A 351 7.44 7.21 5.97
CA LEU A 351 6.21 7.98 5.91
C LEU A 351 5.01 7.08 5.56
N HIS A 352 5.13 6.24 4.54
CA HIS A 352 4.09 5.28 4.14
C HIS A 352 3.83 4.20 5.21
N GLN A 353 4.74 4.00 6.16
CA GLN A 353 4.52 3.11 7.30
C GLN A 353 3.78 3.80 8.46
N GLN A 354 3.68 5.14 8.48
CA GLN A 354 3.03 5.86 9.59
C GLN A 354 1.56 5.52 9.75
N TYR A 355 0.87 5.04 8.72
CA TYR A 355 -0.50 4.56 8.87
C TYR A 355 -0.63 3.45 9.93
N LEU A 356 0.43 2.68 10.18
CA LEU A 356 0.42 1.58 11.15
C LEU A 356 1.07 1.96 12.49
N CYS A 357 1.53 3.20 12.62
CA CYS A 357 2.23 3.70 13.80
C CYS A 357 1.26 4.36 14.77
N ALA A 358 1.70 4.46 16.02
CA ALA A 358 0.97 5.20 17.04
C ALA A 358 0.88 6.68 16.66
N SER A 359 -0.24 7.33 16.92
CA SER A 359 -0.52 8.72 16.55
C SER A 359 -0.87 9.56 17.77
N ARG A 360 -0.83 10.89 17.60
CA ARG A 360 -1.14 11.83 18.67
C ARG A 360 -2.61 11.64 19.14
N PRO A 361 -2.86 11.61 20.46
CA PRO A 361 -4.22 11.53 21.00
C PRO A 361 -5.06 12.75 20.60
N GLY A 362 -6.36 12.53 20.38
CA GLY A 362 -7.33 13.58 20.08
C GLY A 362 -7.47 13.93 18.60
N ASP A 363 -6.60 13.40 17.74
CA ASP A 363 -6.78 13.50 16.29
C ASP A 363 -7.79 12.45 15.78
N ALA A 364 -8.42 12.74 14.63
CA ALA A 364 -9.38 11.83 14.01
C ALA A 364 -8.75 10.47 13.64
N TYR A 365 -7.44 10.46 13.38
CA TYR A 365 -6.66 9.28 13.03
C TYR A 365 -5.98 8.65 14.25
N ASP A 366 -6.47 7.49 14.66
CA ASP A 366 -5.82 6.59 15.61
C ASP A 366 -6.01 5.16 15.12
N PHE A 367 -4.93 4.57 14.60
CA PHE A 367 -4.96 3.23 14.01
C PHE A 367 -5.37 2.16 15.02
N PHE A 368 -4.91 2.25 16.27
CA PHE A 368 -5.20 1.23 17.28
C PHE A 368 -6.62 1.38 17.82
N ALA A 369 -7.12 2.60 17.97
CA ALA A 369 -8.53 2.82 18.30
C ALA A 369 -9.46 2.39 17.16
N MET A 370 -9.08 2.59 15.89
CA MET A 370 -9.84 2.08 14.75
C MET A 370 -9.80 0.56 14.66
N ALA A 371 -8.65 -0.06 14.91
CA ALA A 371 -8.48 -1.51 14.78
C ALA A 371 -9.03 -2.28 15.98
N ALA A 372 -8.91 -1.76 17.20
CA ALA A 372 -9.23 -2.49 18.44
C ALA A 372 -10.07 -1.69 19.46
N GLY A 373 -10.29 -0.39 19.25
CA GLY A 373 -11.04 0.45 20.17
C GLY A 373 -12.56 0.22 20.17
N PRO A 374 -13.29 0.86 21.09
CA PRO A 374 -14.69 0.53 21.43
C PRO A 374 -15.74 0.94 20.40
N SER A 375 -15.42 1.87 19.49
CA SER A 375 -16.36 2.32 18.47
C SER A 375 -16.20 1.51 17.19
N ARG A 376 -17.31 1.04 16.62
CA ARG A 376 -17.32 0.48 15.26
C ARG A 376 -16.88 1.52 14.25
N LEU A 377 -16.34 1.11 13.10
CA LEU A 377 -15.85 2.01 12.06
C LEU A 377 -16.94 3.01 11.62
N ALA A 378 -18.14 2.50 11.38
CA ALA A 378 -19.32 3.29 11.02
C ALA A 378 -19.68 4.34 12.09
N GLN A 379 -19.65 3.94 13.36
CA GLN A 379 -19.94 4.82 14.49
C GLN A 379 -18.88 5.92 14.62
N ARG A 380 -17.60 5.55 14.49
CA ARG A 380 -16.47 6.48 14.64
C ARG A 380 -16.51 7.62 13.61
N PHE A 381 -16.91 7.31 12.38
CA PHE A 381 -16.88 8.28 11.27
C PHE A 381 -18.26 8.76 10.81
N GLY A 382 -19.31 8.46 11.58
CA GLY A 382 -20.68 8.87 11.27
C GLY A 382 -21.21 8.30 9.96
N VAL A 383 -20.73 7.12 9.56
CA VAL A 383 -21.19 6.39 8.37
C VAL A 383 -22.38 5.52 8.79
N LEU A 384 -23.47 6.12 9.26
CA LEU A 384 -24.64 5.32 9.60
C LEU A 384 -25.34 4.89 8.31
N ALA A 385 -25.43 3.57 8.09
CA ALA A 385 -26.49 3.00 7.26
C ALA A 385 -27.83 3.42 7.89
N ALA A 386 -28.81 3.79 7.06
CA ALA A 386 -30.15 4.07 7.55
C ALA A 386 -30.60 2.87 8.41
N ALA A 387 -30.94 3.12 9.66
CA ALA A 387 -31.54 2.10 10.51
C ALA A 387 -32.81 1.59 9.79
N ALA A 388 -32.86 0.29 9.54
CA ALA A 388 -34.08 -0.39 9.11
C ALA A 388 -34.98 -0.63 10.32
#